data_AF-A0AAN1U9P6-F1
#
_entry.id   AF-A0AAN1U9P6-F1
#
_cell.length_a   1.000
_cell.length_b   1.000
_cell.length_c   1.000
_cell.angle_alpha   90.00
_cell.angle_beta   90.00
_cell.angle_gamma   90.00
#
_symmetry.space_group_name_H-M   'P 1'
#
loop_
_entity.id
_entity.type
_entity.pdbx_description
1 polymer ?
#
loop_
_entity_poly.entity_id
_entity_poly.type
_entity_poly.pdbx_seq_one_letter_code
_entity_poly.pdbx_strand_id
1 'polypeptide(L)'
;MKNQATALPNTSAPAGLVAQAALNRPRRTVQGLLQAGDITQEAADAAERWCRNYVFGYFDYLEHTGPAPQGQTVRHDAVSWQMVRAQAMGRITAVRDALGLCAHQRLRMMLVDDLSFRAMGEALFPAISSSSAQRKIAAQCALVLEQLAALEVTLRRAEQAKKASRRKKADVEKKVVQP
;
A
#
# COMPACT_ATOMS: atom_id res chain seq x y z
N MET A 1 41.62 34.16 -18.69
CA MET A 1 40.30 33.68 -19.18
C MET A 1 40.17 32.20 -18.84
N LYS A 2 39.45 31.86 -17.76
CA LYS A 2 39.04 30.48 -17.43
C LYS A 2 37.63 30.58 -16.82
N ASN A 3 36.64 30.20 -17.60
CA ASN A 3 35.24 30.14 -17.18
C ASN A 3 35.05 28.92 -16.28
N GLN A 4 34.62 29.12 -15.04
CA GLN A 4 34.08 28.05 -14.21
C GLN A 4 32.57 28.16 -14.24
N ALA A 5 31.94 27.19 -14.91
CA ALA A 5 30.51 26.97 -14.86
C ALA A 5 30.18 26.21 -13.57
N THR A 6 29.51 26.88 -12.65
CA THR A 6 28.99 26.30 -11.41
C THR A 6 27.81 25.39 -11.75
N ALA A 7 28.02 24.08 -11.77
CA ALA A 7 26.94 23.11 -11.86
C ALA A 7 26.17 23.08 -10.54
N LEU A 8 24.88 23.45 -10.58
CA LEU A 8 23.96 23.30 -9.47
C LEU A 8 23.69 21.81 -9.20
N PRO A 9 23.77 21.32 -7.95
CA PRO A 9 23.40 19.96 -7.63
C PRO A 9 21.88 19.79 -7.76
N ASN A 10 21.47 18.99 -8.75
CA ASN A 10 20.09 18.57 -8.96
C ASN A 10 19.67 17.66 -7.78
N THR A 11 19.11 18.27 -6.72
CA THR A 11 18.64 17.54 -5.54
C THR A 11 17.29 16.91 -5.86
N SER A 12 17.32 15.75 -6.51
CA SER A 12 16.16 14.86 -6.56
C SER A 12 15.91 14.35 -5.14
N ALA A 13 14.75 14.66 -4.56
CA ALA A 13 14.34 14.07 -3.29
C ALA A 13 14.50 12.54 -3.34
N PRO A 14 14.99 11.89 -2.27
CA PRO A 14 15.12 10.43 -2.27
C PRO A 14 13.75 9.82 -2.52
N ALA A 15 13.67 8.81 -3.39
CA ALA A 15 12.42 8.22 -3.85
C ALA A 15 11.45 7.83 -2.71
N GLY A 16 11.98 7.50 -1.53
CA GLY A 16 11.20 7.25 -0.31
C GLY A 16 10.45 8.48 0.23
N LEU A 17 11.06 9.67 0.21
CA LEU A 17 10.43 10.91 0.67
C LEU A 17 9.27 11.33 -0.25
N VAL A 18 9.43 11.12 -1.55
CA VAL A 18 8.38 11.36 -2.56
C VAL A 18 7.24 10.34 -2.42
N ALA A 19 7.58 9.06 -2.18
CA ALA A 19 6.60 8.02 -1.92
C ALA A 19 5.80 8.27 -0.62
N GLN A 20 6.43 8.79 0.43
CA GLN A 20 5.77 9.13 1.69
C GLN A 20 4.86 10.36 1.55
N ALA A 21 5.29 11.42 0.86
CA ALA A 21 4.45 12.59 0.60
C ALA A 21 3.20 12.25 -0.23
N ALA A 22 3.31 11.25 -1.12
CA ALA A 22 2.19 10.73 -1.91
C ALA A 22 1.16 9.93 -1.09
N LEU A 23 1.50 9.44 0.12
CA LEU A 23 0.56 8.70 0.98
C LEU A 23 -0.54 9.57 1.59
N ASN A 24 -0.32 10.88 1.70
CA ASN A 24 -1.24 11.79 2.40
C ASN A 24 -2.31 12.39 1.47
N ARG A 25 -2.33 12.04 0.18
CA ARG A 25 -3.32 12.56 -0.78
C ARG A 25 -4.26 11.46 -1.27
N PRO A 26 -5.59 11.69 -1.26
CA PRO A 26 -6.52 10.80 -1.95
C PRO A 26 -6.14 10.68 -3.42
N ARG A 27 -6.03 9.44 -3.92
CA ARG A 27 -5.62 9.19 -5.31
C ARG A 27 -6.75 9.55 -6.26
N ARG A 28 -6.43 10.40 -7.25
CA ARG A 28 -7.43 10.97 -8.18
C ARG A 28 -8.20 9.89 -8.95
N THR A 29 -7.54 8.79 -9.32
CA THR A 29 -8.14 7.66 -10.03
C THR A 29 -9.15 6.91 -9.16
N VAL A 30 -8.79 6.59 -7.91
CA VAL A 30 -9.69 5.94 -6.93
C VAL A 30 -10.88 6.85 -6.61
N GLN A 31 -10.61 8.14 -6.36
CA GLN A 31 -11.67 9.12 -6.11
C GLN A 31 -12.61 9.27 -7.30
N GLY A 32 -12.07 9.25 -8.54
CA GLY A 32 -12.87 9.27 -9.75
C GLY A 32 -13.79 8.06 -9.88
N LEU A 33 -13.29 6.85 -9.61
CA LEU A 33 -14.13 5.64 -9.59
C LEU A 33 -15.20 5.69 -8.50
N LEU A 34 -14.86 6.18 -7.31
CA LEU A 34 -15.80 6.31 -6.19
C LEU A 34 -16.92 7.31 -6.52
N GLN A 35 -16.57 8.45 -7.12
CA GLN A 35 -17.56 9.46 -7.55
C GLN A 35 -18.45 8.96 -8.68
N ALA A 36 -17.93 8.11 -9.57
CA ALA A 36 -18.70 7.46 -10.62
C ALA A 36 -19.62 6.33 -10.11
N GLY A 37 -19.42 5.87 -8.87
CA GLY A 37 -20.13 4.72 -8.31
C GLY A 37 -19.61 3.37 -8.83
N ASP A 38 -18.43 3.34 -9.46
CA ASP A 38 -17.81 2.11 -9.95
C ASP A 38 -17.19 1.27 -8.82
N ILE A 39 -16.94 1.89 -7.66
CA ILE A 39 -16.42 1.24 -6.45
C ILE A 39 -17.14 1.75 -5.20
N THR A 40 -17.09 0.93 -4.16
CA THR A 40 -17.57 1.23 -2.81
C THR A 40 -16.56 2.04 -1.98
N GLN A 41 -17.03 2.64 -0.88
CA GLN A 41 -16.14 3.33 0.07
C GLN A 41 -15.17 2.33 0.71
N GLU A 42 -15.62 1.11 1.00
CA GLU A 42 -14.81 0.03 1.55
C GLU A 42 -13.63 -0.32 0.63
N ALA A 43 -13.86 -0.31 -0.69
CA ALA A 43 -12.83 -0.51 -1.70
C ALA A 43 -11.83 0.66 -1.74
N ALA A 44 -12.29 1.90 -1.63
CA ALA A 44 -11.42 3.06 -1.52
C ALA A 44 -10.53 3.00 -0.26
N ASP A 45 -11.12 2.65 0.90
CA ASP A 45 -10.38 2.52 2.16
C ASP A 45 -9.38 1.36 2.12
N ALA A 46 -9.73 0.25 1.46
CA ALA A 46 -8.84 -0.89 1.26
C ALA A 46 -7.65 -0.50 0.36
N ALA A 47 -7.90 0.30 -0.68
CA ALA A 47 -6.85 0.85 -1.54
C ALA A 47 -5.84 1.68 -0.74
N GLU A 48 -6.32 2.55 0.15
CA GLU A 48 -5.48 3.38 1.00
C GLU A 48 -4.62 2.52 1.94
N ARG A 49 -5.23 1.54 2.63
CA ARG A 49 -4.49 0.62 3.50
C ARG A 49 -3.44 -0.18 2.73
N TRP A 50 -3.78 -0.68 1.54
CA TRP A 50 -2.85 -1.42 0.70
C TRP A 50 -1.66 -0.54 0.27
N CYS A 51 -1.92 0.69 -0.19
CA CYS A 51 -0.90 1.67 -0.56
C CYS A 51 0.06 1.95 0.61
N ARG A 52 -0.49 2.19 1.81
CA ARG A 52 0.31 2.40 3.03
C ARG A 52 1.18 1.19 3.35
N ASN A 53 0.64 -0.04 3.28
CA ASN A 53 1.41 -1.27 3.49
C ASN A 53 2.52 -1.42 2.43
N TYR A 54 2.24 -1.09 1.17
CA TYR A 54 3.22 -1.20 0.09
C TYR A 54 4.37 -0.23 0.30
N VAL A 55 4.06 1.06 0.55
CA VAL A 55 5.09 2.07 0.75
C VAL A 55 5.92 1.77 1.99
N PHE A 56 5.27 1.40 3.09
CA PHE A 56 5.96 1.02 4.32
C PHE A 56 6.84 -0.22 4.15
N GLY A 57 6.37 -1.21 3.40
CA GLY A 57 7.08 -2.46 3.15
C GLY A 57 8.33 -2.28 2.28
N TYR A 58 8.25 -1.45 1.24
CA TYR A 58 9.29 -1.32 0.21
C TYR A 58 10.20 -0.09 0.32
N PHE A 59 9.73 1.04 0.88
CA PHE A 59 10.48 2.31 0.86
C PHE A 59 10.98 2.79 2.22
N ASP A 60 10.84 1.95 3.26
CA ASP A 60 11.20 2.27 4.65
C ASP A 60 10.39 3.47 5.23
N TYR A 61 10.47 3.66 6.55
CA TYR A 61 10.10 4.90 7.21
C TYR A 61 11.35 5.78 7.18
N LEU A 62 11.32 6.92 6.49
CA LEU A 62 12.31 7.97 6.77
C LEU A 62 11.96 8.55 8.15
N GLU A 63 12.41 7.88 9.21
CA GLU A 63 12.50 8.50 10.53
C GLU A 63 13.40 9.74 10.37
N HIS A 64 12.79 10.92 10.46
CA HIS A 64 13.46 12.17 10.82
C HIS A 64 14.60 12.61 9.86
N THR A 65 14.25 13.27 8.76
CA THR A 65 15.21 14.12 8.02
C THR A 65 15.54 15.44 8.73
N GLY A 66 15.04 15.65 9.95
CA GLY A 66 15.47 16.72 10.86
C GLY A 66 16.00 16.11 12.15
N PRO A 67 16.99 16.73 12.83
CA PRO A 67 17.50 16.22 14.09
C PRO A 67 16.33 16.06 15.06
N ALA A 68 16.13 14.83 15.56
CA ALA A 68 15.09 14.54 16.54
C ALA A 68 15.25 15.51 17.73
N PRO A 69 14.17 16.17 18.21
CA PRO A 69 14.26 17.00 19.40
C PRO A 69 14.81 16.14 20.53
N GLN A 70 15.92 16.61 21.10
CA GLN A 70 16.65 15.88 22.14
C GLN A 70 15.69 15.55 23.29
N GLY A 71 15.50 14.26 23.59
CA GLY A 71 14.68 13.78 24.70
C GLY A 71 13.45 12.97 24.36
N GLN A 72 13.08 12.80 23.08
CA GLN A 72 12.00 11.87 22.69
C GLN A 72 12.56 10.62 22.02
N THR A 73 13.16 9.75 22.83
CA THR A 73 13.41 8.35 22.48
C THR A 73 12.06 7.63 22.39
N VAL A 74 11.38 7.73 21.24
CA VAL A 74 10.42 6.69 20.86
C VAL A 74 11.25 5.47 20.49
N ARG A 75 11.72 4.76 21.53
CA ARG A 75 12.57 3.57 21.41
C ARG A 75 11.69 2.36 21.08
N HIS A 76 11.01 2.38 19.94
CA HIS A 76 10.69 1.10 19.31
C HIS A 76 12.04 0.56 18.82
N ASP A 77 12.48 -0.56 19.38
CA ASP A 77 13.73 -1.17 18.94
C ASP A 77 13.64 -1.46 17.44
N ALA A 78 14.75 -1.36 16.72
CA ALA A 78 14.77 -1.59 15.27
C ALA A 78 14.07 -2.92 14.88
N VAL A 79 14.09 -3.91 15.78
CA VAL A 79 13.43 -5.21 15.65
C VAL A 79 11.90 -5.10 15.59
N SER A 80 11.27 -4.32 16.47
CA SER A 80 9.82 -4.09 16.46
C SER A 80 9.37 -3.45 15.14
N TRP A 81 10.16 -2.52 14.61
CA TRP A 81 9.89 -1.93 13.29
C TRP A 81 10.04 -2.94 12.15
N GLN A 82 11.05 -3.81 12.20
CA GLN A 82 11.18 -4.91 11.24
C GLN A 82 10.02 -5.89 11.32
N MET A 83 9.47 -6.16 12.51
CA MET A 83 8.28 -7.02 12.65
C MET A 83 7.03 -6.41 12.00
N VAL A 84 6.79 -5.11 12.21
CA VAL A 84 5.66 -4.41 11.56
C VAL A 84 5.86 -4.38 10.04
N ARG A 85 7.10 -4.20 9.56
CA ARG A 85 7.43 -4.23 8.12
C ARG A 85 7.19 -5.60 7.53
N ALA A 86 7.62 -6.66 8.20
CA ALA A 86 7.36 -8.03 7.81
C ALA A 86 5.86 -8.31 7.72
N GLN A 87 5.06 -7.77 8.64
CA GLN A 87 3.60 -7.88 8.58
C GLN A 87 3.00 -7.14 7.37
N ALA A 88 3.46 -5.92 7.08
CA ALA A 88 3.01 -5.16 5.92
C ALA A 88 3.35 -5.89 4.62
N MET A 89 4.58 -6.40 4.50
CA MET A 89 5.01 -7.22 3.37
C MET A 89 4.20 -8.52 3.26
N GLY A 90 3.92 -9.19 4.38
CA GLY A 90 3.05 -10.36 4.41
C GLY A 90 1.64 -10.08 3.87
N ARG A 91 1.08 -8.89 4.14
CA ARG A 91 -0.21 -8.48 3.57
C ARG A 91 -0.12 -8.23 2.06
N ILE A 92 0.95 -7.59 1.58
CA ILE A 92 1.17 -7.38 0.15
C ILE A 92 1.29 -8.71 -0.58
N THR A 93 2.05 -9.66 -0.03
CA THR A 93 2.20 -11.01 -0.57
C THR A 93 0.87 -11.76 -0.56
N ALA A 94 0.10 -11.71 0.53
CA ALA A 94 -1.23 -12.34 0.58
C ALA A 94 -2.18 -11.83 -0.51
N VAL A 95 -2.16 -10.52 -0.81
CA VAL A 95 -2.94 -9.96 -1.93
C VAL A 95 -2.44 -10.46 -3.27
N ARG A 96 -1.12 -10.52 -3.48
CA ARG A 96 -0.52 -11.06 -4.71
C ARG A 96 -0.88 -12.54 -4.90
N ASP A 97 -0.84 -13.34 -3.85
CA ASP A 97 -1.13 -14.77 -3.92
C ASP A 97 -2.62 -15.04 -4.18
N ALA A 98 -3.50 -14.22 -3.59
CA ALA A 98 -4.95 -14.39 -3.75
C ALA A 98 -5.49 -13.82 -5.07
N LEU A 99 -5.01 -12.65 -5.52
CA LEU A 99 -5.54 -11.95 -6.71
C LEU A 99 -4.65 -12.11 -7.95
N GLY A 100 -3.45 -12.66 -7.79
CA GLY A 100 -2.47 -12.86 -8.86
C GLY A 100 -1.63 -11.63 -9.19
N LEU A 101 -0.58 -11.86 -9.99
CA LEU A 101 0.42 -10.86 -10.36
C LEU A 101 -0.17 -9.68 -11.15
N CYS A 102 -1.12 -9.94 -12.05
CA CYS A 102 -1.74 -8.90 -12.87
C CYS A 102 -2.57 -7.93 -12.01
N ALA A 103 -3.27 -8.41 -10.98
CA ALA A 103 -3.98 -7.55 -10.04
C ALA A 103 -3.01 -6.71 -9.22
N HIS A 104 -1.95 -7.35 -8.70
CA HIS A 104 -0.88 -6.65 -7.97
C HIS A 104 -0.25 -5.52 -8.81
N GLN A 105 0.06 -5.79 -10.08
CA GLN A 105 0.66 -4.79 -10.97
C GLN A 105 -0.28 -3.60 -11.23
N ARG A 106 -1.59 -3.84 -11.43
CA ARG A 106 -2.58 -2.76 -11.58
C ARG A 106 -2.69 -1.92 -10.32
N LEU A 107 -2.72 -2.56 -9.15
CA LEU A 107 -2.71 -1.87 -7.86
C LEU A 107 -1.45 -1.03 -7.70
N ARG A 108 -0.26 -1.55 -8.04
CA ARG A 108 0.99 -0.77 -7.99
C ARG A 108 0.94 0.43 -8.92
N MET A 109 0.58 0.23 -10.19
CA MET A 109 0.53 1.31 -11.18
C MET A 109 -0.45 2.42 -10.78
N MET A 110 -1.63 2.05 -10.26
CA MET A 110 -2.66 3.00 -9.84
C MET A 110 -2.36 3.62 -8.47
N LEU A 111 -1.91 2.80 -7.50
CA LEU A 111 -1.83 3.15 -6.09
C LEU A 111 -0.41 3.38 -5.58
N VAL A 112 0.62 3.30 -6.39
CA VAL A 112 1.99 3.63 -5.98
C VAL A 112 2.55 4.61 -6.99
N ASP A 113 2.55 4.22 -8.26
CA ASP A 113 3.08 5.02 -9.37
C ASP A 113 2.12 6.17 -9.79
N ASP A 114 0.92 6.24 -9.21
CA ASP A 114 -0.12 7.26 -9.44
C ASP A 114 -0.48 7.48 -10.93
N LEU A 115 -0.42 6.41 -11.73
CA LEU A 115 -0.71 6.50 -13.15
C LEU A 115 -2.21 6.73 -13.41
N SER A 116 -2.50 7.58 -14.38
CA SER A 116 -3.87 7.74 -14.89
C SER A 116 -4.32 6.50 -15.66
N PHE A 117 -5.64 6.26 -15.76
CA PHE A 117 -6.16 5.14 -16.56
C PHE A 117 -5.73 5.22 -18.03
N ARG A 118 -5.52 6.42 -18.57
CA ARG A 118 -4.96 6.55 -19.93
C ARG A 118 -3.53 6.02 -20.00
N ALA A 119 -2.64 6.46 -19.09
CA ALA A 119 -1.25 6.01 -19.05
C ALA A 119 -1.14 4.50 -18.77
N MET A 120 -1.96 3.98 -17.86
CA MET A 120 -2.03 2.54 -17.60
C MET A 120 -2.53 1.77 -18.82
N GLY A 121 -3.53 2.30 -19.52
CA GLY A 121 -4.08 1.71 -20.75
C GLY A 121 -3.06 1.64 -21.88
N GLU A 122 -2.31 2.72 -22.10
CA GLU A 122 -1.23 2.78 -23.11
C GLU A 122 -0.09 1.79 -22.78
N ALA A 123 0.23 1.61 -21.49
CA ALA A 123 1.25 0.65 -21.06
C ALA A 123 0.81 -0.82 -21.18
N LEU A 124 -0.46 -1.14 -20.89
CA LEU A 124 -0.95 -2.53 -20.82
C LEU A 124 -1.65 -3.01 -22.10
N PHE A 125 -2.19 -2.09 -22.91
CA PHE A 125 -2.94 -2.40 -24.12
C PHE A 125 -2.48 -1.52 -25.30
N PRO A 126 -1.21 -1.60 -25.72
CA PRO A 126 -0.65 -0.71 -26.75
C PRO A 126 -1.27 -0.91 -28.14
N ALA A 127 -1.90 -2.07 -28.38
CA ALA A 127 -2.45 -2.43 -29.70
C ALA A 127 -3.87 -1.92 -29.95
N ILE A 128 -4.54 -1.30 -28.97
CA ILE A 128 -5.91 -0.79 -29.13
C ILE A 128 -5.96 0.72 -28.93
N SER A 129 -7.06 1.35 -29.36
CA SER A 129 -7.22 2.79 -29.22
C SER A 129 -7.15 3.22 -27.74
N SER A 130 -6.55 4.39 -27.49
CA SER A 130 -6.34 4.93 -26.14
C SER A 130 -7.65 5.01 -25.33
N SER A 131 -8.76 5.42 -25.96
CA SER A 131 -10.09 5.47 -25.32
C SER A 131 -10.61 4.08 -24.91
N SER A 132 -10.44 3.06 -25.76
CA SER A 132 -10.82 1.69 -25.43
C SER A 132 -9.93 1.08 -24.36
N ALA A 133 -8.61 1.33 -24.41
CA ALA A 133 -7.67 0.92 -23.38
C ALA A 133 -8.00 1.54 -22.01
N GLN A 134 -8.28 2.85 -21.99
CA GLN A 134 -8.65 3.57 -20.78
C GLN A 134 -9.91 2.99 -20.13
N ARG A 135 -10.99 2.77 -20.89
CA ARG A 135 -12.23 2.18 -20.34
C ARG A 135 -11.99 0.76 -19.81
N LYS A 136 -11.24 -0.05 -20.56
CA LYS A 136 -10.92 -1.42 -20.16
C LYS A 136 -10.12 -1.45 -18.85
N ILE A 137 -9.10 -0.59 -18.71
CA ILE A 137 -8.30 -0.58 -17.49
C ILE A 137 -9.04 0.02 -16.29
N ALA A 138 -9.89 1.03 -16.49
CA ALA A 138 -10.74 1.58 -15.44
C ALA A 138 -11.66 0.50 -14.85
N ALA A 139 -12.36 -0.26 -15.70
CA ALA A 139 -13.20 -1.37 -15.26
C ALA A 139 -12.41 -2.48 -14.55
N GLN A 140 -11.21 -2.81 -15.04
CA GLN A 140 -10.33 -3.78 -14.38
C GLN A 140 -9.83 -3.29 -13.02
N CYS A 141 -9.53 -2.00 -12.89
CA CYS A 141 -9.10 -1.42 -11.63
C CYS A 141 -10.24 -1.39 -10.61
N ALA A 142 -11.45 -1.02 -11.02
CA ALA A 142 -12.64 -1.07 -10.17
C ALA A 142 -12.88 -2.48 -9.62
N LEU A 143 -12.87 -3.50 -10.50
CA LEU A 143 -13.01 -4.89 -10.09
C LEU A 143 -11.94 -5.33 -9.07
N VAL A 144 -10.67 -4.98 -9.33
CA VAL A 144 -9.57 -5.37 -8.44
C VAL A 144 -9.67 -4.67 -7.08
N LEU A 145 -10.16 -3.43 -7.03
CA LEU A 145 -10.39 -2.70 -5.77
C LEU A 145 -11.50 -3.36 -4.93
N GLU A 146 -12.59 -3.80 -5.56
CA GLU A 146 -13.65 -4.55 -4.88
C GLU A 146 -13.15 -5.90 -4.35
N GLN A 147 -12.37 -6.62 -5.16
CA GLN A 147 -11.74 -7.87 -4.74
C GLN A 147 -10.77 -7.67 -3.58
N LEU A 148 -10.03 -6.56 -3.58
CA LEU A 148 -9.14 -6.18 -2.48
C LEU A 148 -9.93 -5.96 -1.18
N ALA A 149 -11.06 -5.25 -1.23
CA ALA A 149 -11.92 -5.03 -0.07
C ALA A 149 -12.46 -6.35 0.51
N ALA A 150 -12.98 -7.22 -0.37
CA ALA A 150 -13.49 -8.53 0.02
C ALA A 150 -12.41 -9.42 0.66
N LEU A 151 -11.19 -9.39 0.10
CA LEU A 151 -10.05 -10.11 0.64
C LEU A 151 -9.65 -9.59 2.02
N GLU A 152 -9.61 -8.27 2.23
CA GLU A 152 -9.29 -7.70 3.54
C GLU A 152 -10.30 -8.08 4.63
N VAL A 153 -11.59 -8.16 4.28
CA VAL A 153 -12.63 -8.65 5.21
C VAL A 153 -12.33 -10.10 5.60
N THR A 154 -11.96 -10.94 4.62
CA THR A 154 -11.64 -12.35 4.83
C THR A 154 -10.40 -12.51 5.72
N LEU A 155 -9.34 -11.75 5.45
CA LEU A 155 -8.12 -11.75 6.24
C LEU A 155 -8.37 -11.28 7.69
N ARG A 156 -9.15 -10.21 7.89
CA ARG A 156 -9.51 -9.71 9.23
C ARG A 156 -10.31 -10.75 10.02
N ARG A 157 -11.29 -11.40 9.40
CA ARG A 157 -12.07 -12.47 10.04
C ARG A 157 -11.17 -13.64 10.45
N ALA A 158 -10.24 -14.04 9.58
CA ALA A 158 -9.27 -15.10 9.88
C ALA A 158 -8.33 -14.72 11.03
N GLU A 159 -7.85 -13.48 11.09
CA GLU A 159 -7.03 -12.98 12.21
C GLU A 159 -7.80 -12.98 13.54
N GLN A 160 -9.07 -12.55 13.52
CA GLN A 160 -9.93 -12.55 14.70
C GLN A 160 -10.19 -13.98 15.21
N ALA A 161 -10.46 -14.93 14.31
CA ALA A 161 -10.63 -16.34 14.66
C ALA A 161 -9.37 -16.93 15.29
N LYS A 162 -8.18 -16.63 14.74
CA LYS A 162 -6.88 -17.06 15.32
C LYS A 162 -6.63 -16.46 16.71
N LYS A 163 -7.02 -15.20 16.94
CA LYS A 163 -6.89 -14.56 18.26
C LYS A 163 -7.85 -15.18 19.28
N ALA A 164 -9.09 -15.47 18.88
CA ALA A 164 -10.08 -16.11 19.74
C ALA A 164 -9.65 -17.53 20.16
N SER A 165 -9.11 -18.32 19.23
CA SER A 165 -8.63 -19.68 19.54
C SER A 165 -7.41 -19.67 20.48
N ARG A 166 -6.47 -18.73 20.29
CA ARG A 166 -5.33 -18.53 21.20
C ARG A 166 -5.77 -18.15 22.61
N ARG A 167 -6.73 -17.23 22.75
CA ARG A 167 -7.29 -16.84 24.06
C ARG A 167 -7.94 -18.04 24.75
N LYS A 168 -8.80 -18.78 24.05
CA LYS A 168 -9.45 -19.98 24.58
C LYS A 168 -8.44 -21.02 25.04
N LYS A 169 -7.37 -21.25 24.28
CA LYS A 169 -6.29 -22.18 24.67
C LYS A 169 -5.57 -21.71 25.95
N ALA A 170 -5.25 -20.42 26.05
CA ALA A 170 -4.60 -19.85 27.23
C ALA A 170 -5.48 -19.93 28.49
N ASP A 171 -6.80 -19.75 28.36
CA ASP A 171 -7.74 -19.88 29.48
C ASP A 171 -7.88 -21.34 29.96
N VAL A 172 -7.85 -22.30 29.04
CA VAL A 172 -7.84 -23.74 29.38
C VAL A 172 -6.55 -24.12 30.10
N GLU A 173 -5.40 -23.67 29.60
CA GLU A 173 -4.09 -23.96 30.20
C GLU A 173 -3.96 -23.35 31.61
N LYS A 174 -4.50 -22.15 31.83
CA LYS A 174 -4.57 -21.55 33.18
C LYS A 174 -5.46 -22.33 34.15
N LYS A 175 -6.57 -22.91 33.68
CA LYS A 175 -7.45 -23.75 34.50
C LYS A 175 -6.86 -25.12 34.84
N VAL A 176 -5.94 -25.63 34.03
CA VAL A 176 -5.27 -26.92 34.27
C VAL A 176 -4.07 -26.78 35.23
N VAL A 177 -3.48 -25.59 35.32
CA VAL A 177 -2.28 -25.32 36.15
C VAL A 177 -2.62 -24.78 37.55
N GLN A 178 -3.88 -24.43 37.85
CA GLN A 178 -4.32 -24.09 39.21
C GLN A 178 -4.98 -25.32 39.87
N PRO A 179 -4.38 -25.90 40.93
CA PRO A 179 -5.02 -26.95 41.73
C PRO A 179 -6.21 -26.42 42.54
#